data_AF-A0A9P5Y5K9-F1
#
_entry.id   AF-A0A9P5Y5K9-F1
#
_cell.length_a   1.000
_cell.length_b   1.000
_cell.length_c   1.000
_cell.angle_alpha   90.00
_cell.angle_beta   90.00
_cell.angle_gamma   90.00
#
_symmetry.space_group_name_H-M   'P 1'
#
loop_
_entity.id
_entity.type
_entity.pdbx_description
1 polymer ?
#
loop_
_entity_poly.entity_id
_entity_poly.type
_entity_poly.pdbx_seq_one_letter_code
_entity_poly.pdbx_strand_id
1 'polypeptide(L)'
;MLSVPKLFFTITLNYILSAIAVPTWEGLNGRNSIGSLVPGAAYIEAIGPTREHDYQTRHLSVQIPGQPGNLTLAPNTRAPPLFYIHRNQLWQYNNETAIYYVNVVNTTETSHFPLQLVLGRKKVGITNGFWQWRGTMLYYDQGQKGITGIYYNCPLEDGSAGVFMYLQPGPTPLSCEQVTLHSFSRSYRHRNGG
;
A
#
# COMPACT_ATOMS: atom_id res chain seq x y z
N MET A 1 -28.01 68.08 -34.32
CA MET A 1 -27.06 68.77 -33.42
C MET A 1 -27.17 68.08 -32.05
N LEU A 2 -26.21 67.40 -31.44
CA LEU A 2 -24.76 67.15 -31.60
C LEU A 2 -24.52 65.62 -31.75
N SER A 3 -23.70 65.07 -32.66
CA SER A 3 -22.22 65.01 -32.79
C SER A 3 -21.50 64.06 -31.82
N VAL A 4 -20.89 63.02 -32.42
CA VAL A 4 -20.11 61.84 -31.93
C VAL A 4 -18.69 62.23 -31.43
N PRO A 5 -17.90 61.37 -30.71
CA PRO A 5 -17.05 60.32 -31.31
C PRO A 5 -17.02 58.96 -30.53
N LYS A 6 -17.02 57.79 -31.19
CA LYS A 6 -15.87 56.92 -31.57
C LYS A 6 -15.00 56.49 -30.38
N LEU A 7 -15.03 55.21 -29.98
CA LEU A 7 -14.26 54.07 -30.55
C LEU A 7 -12.75 54.22 -30.31
N PHE A 8 -12.13 53.15 -29.81
CA PHE A 8 -10.71 52.96 -29.47
C PHE A 8 -10.36 53.53 -28.08
N PHE A 9 -9.84 52.75 -27.12
CA PHE A 9 -8.56 52.06 -27.22
C PHE A 9 -8.36 51.20 -25.95
N THR A 10 -7.67 50.06 -26.10
CA THR A 10 -6.88 49.37 -25.06
C THR A 10 -7.62 48.72 -23.87
N ILE A 11 -7.82 47.40 -23.89
CA ILE A 11 -6.86 46.43 -23.30
C ILE A 11 -6.66 46.70 -21.79
N THR A 12 -7.55 46.12 -20.98
CA THR A 12 -7.24 45.64 -19.63
C THR A 12 -7.93 44.27 -19.48
N LEU A 13 -7.63 43.28 -20.34
CA LEU A 13 -6.55 42.30 -20.12
C LEU A 13 -5.81 42.46 -18.78
N ASN A 14 -5.78 41.38 -18.00
CA ASN A 14 -5.28 41.23 -16.63
C ASN A 14 -6.29 41.75 -15.59
N TYR A 15 -7.04 40.92 -14.86
CA TYR A 15 -6.63 39.70 -14.19
C TYR A 15 -7.73 38.65 -14.32
N ILE A 16 -7.58 37.74 -15.28
CA ILE A 16 -7.97 36.36 -15.02
C ILE A 16 -7.11 35.98 -13.81
N LEU A 17 -7.73 35.97 -12.63
CA LEU A 17 -7.20 35.23 -11.49
C LEU A 17 -7.19 33.78 -11.95
N SER A 18 -6.14 33.43 -12.70
CA SER A 18 -5.52 32.13 -12.63
C SER A 18 -5.15 32.01 -11.16
N ALA A 19 -6.11 31.60 -10.34
CA ALA A 19 -5.80 30.75 -9.23
C ALA A 19 -5.09 29.58 -9.88
N ILE A 20 -3.78 29.73 -10.00
CA ILE A 20 -2.87 28.62 -10.09
C ILE A 20 -3.20 27.90 -8.80
N ALA A 21 -4.15 26.97 -8.89
CA ALA A 21 -4.19 25.84 -7.98
C ALA A 21 -2.84 25.17 -8.23
N VAL A 22 -1.80 25.73 -7.61
CA VAL A 22 -0.66 24.95 -7.16
C VAL A 22 -1.36 23.80 -6.45
N PRO A 23 -1.26 22.55 -6.91
CA PRO A 23 -1.74 21.46 -6.08
C PRO A 23 -0.99 21.65 -4.78
N THR A 24 -1.71 22.13 -3.75
CA THR A 24 -1.14 22.24 -2.43
C THR A 24 -0.91 20.79 -2.09
N TRP A 25 0.35 20.40 -2.10
CA TRP A 25 0.80 19.11 -1.68
C TRP A 25 0.63 19.04 -0.15
N GLU A 26 -0.59 19.21 0.34
CA GLU A 26 -1.02 19.09 1.75
C GLU A 26 -1.00 17.63 2.23
N GLY A 27 -0.22 16.79 1.55
CA GLY A 27 0.13 15.42 1.94
C GLY A 27 1.64 15.16 2.01
N LEU A 28 2.52 16.17 1.86
CA LEU A 28 3.99 15.99 1.89
C LEU A 28 4.61 16.02 3.31
N ASN A 29 3.85 15.68 4.36
CA ASN A 29 4.41 15.39 5.68
C ASN A 29 5.12 14.01 5.75
N GLY A 30 5.56 13.46 4.62
CA GLY A 30 6.17 12.13 4.50
C GLY A 30 7.63 12.11 4.03
N ARG A 31 8.30 13.26 3.84
CA ARG A 31 9.76 13.25 3.72
C ARG A 31 10.33 12.85 5.07
N ASN A 32 10.73 11.58 5.23
CA ASN A 32 11.94 11.12 5.93
C ASN A 32 11.97 9.59 6.04
N SER A 33 12.22 8.92 4.91
CA SER A 33 13.05 7.72 4.88
C SER A 33 14.06 7.92 3.74
N ILE A 34 15.23 8.45 4.07
CA ILE A 34 16.32 8.80 3.12
C ILE A 34 16.98 7.53 2.52
N GLY A 35 16.40 6.35 2.72
CA GLY A 35 16.88 5.07 2.18
C GLY A 35 16.11 4.53 0.97
N SER A 36 15.03 5.18 0.51
CA SER A 36 14.28 4.71 -0.67
C SER A 36 14.28 5.72 -1.81
N LEU A 37 14.69 5.28 -2.99
CA LEU A 37 14.62 6.03 -4.25
C LEU A 37 13.18 6.25 -4.73
N VAL A 38 12.19 5.58 -4.11
CA VAL A 38 10.78 5.67 -4.49
C VAL A 38 10.03 6.49 -3.44
N PRO A 39 9.55 7.71 -3.77
CA PRO A 39 8.77 8.53 -2.86
C PRO A 39 7.54 7.78 -2.33
N GLY A 40 7.37 7.77 -1.01
CA GLY A 40 6.25 7.10 -0.34
C GLY A 40 6.41 5.59 -0.14
N ALA A 41 7.57 5.02 -0.47
CA ALA A 41 7.87 3.63 -0.14
C ALA A 41 8.23 3.45 1.33
N ALA A 42 7.63 2.43 1.95
CA ALA A 42 7.80 2.13 3.36
C ALA A 42 7.61 0.63 3.63
N TYR A 43 8.06 0.19 4.80
CA TYR A 43 7.80 -1.18 5.26
C TYR A 43 6.33 -1.33 5.63
N ILE A 44 5.82 -2.55 5.50
CA ILE A 44 4.47 -2.91 5.96
C ILE A 44 4.63 -3.85 7.16
N GLU A 45 4.26 -3.36 8.33
CA GLU A 45 4.23 -4.09 9.60
C GLU A 45 2.84 -4.72 9.80
N ALA A 46 2.79 -5.98 10.21
CA ALA A 46 1.56 -6.67 10.56
C ALA A 46 1.33 -6.64 12.08
N ILE A 47 0.15 -6.16 12.48
CA ILE A 47 -0.30 -6.12 13.87
C ILE A 47 -1.40 -7.16 14.04
N GLY A 48 -1.29 -8.00 15.05
CA GLY A 48 -2.26 -9.06 15.34
C GLY A 48 -2.23 -9.42 16.82
N PRO A 49 -3.04 -10.38 17.26
CA PRO A 49 -3.05 -10.84 18.64
C PRO A 49 -1.68 -11.42 19.01
N THR A 50 -0.93 -10.68 19.82
CA THR A 50 0.33 -11.15 20.39
C THR A 50 0.04 -12.22 21.44
N ARG A 51 0.64 -13.40 21.31
CA ARG A 51 0.71 -14.34 22.44
C ARG A 51 1.59 -13.69 23.52
N GLU A 52 1.32 -13.96 24.80
CA GLU A 52 1.90 -13.25 25.98
C GLU A 52 3.44 -13.17 26.05
N HIS A 53 4.17 -13.82 25.14
CA HIS A 53 5.63 -13.86 25.09
C HIS A 53 6.22 -13.56 23.70
N ASP A 54 5.41 -13.08 22.76
CA ASP A 54 5.80 -12.90 21.37
C ASP A 54 5.74 -11.42 20.94
N TYR A 55 6.68 -10.62 21.46
CA TYR A 55 6.86 -9.20 21.09
C TYR A 55 7.62 -9.03 19.76
N GLN A 56 7.35 -9.89 18.77
CA GLN A 56 8.08 -9.86 17.51
C GLN A 56 7.38 -8.94 16.52
N THR A 57 8.14 -8.03 15.91
CA THR A 57 7.63 -7.25 14.78
C THR A 57 7.56 -8.17 13.57
N ARG A 58 6.41 -8.16 12.88
CA ARG A 58 6.19 -8.99 11.69
C ARG A 58 6.04 -8.08 10.50
N HIS A 59 6.78 -8.36 9.43
CA HIS A 59 6.73 -7.57 8.22
C HIS A 59 6.13 -8.38 7.08
N LEU A 60 5.35 -7.73 6.23
CA LEU A 60 4.91 -8.31 4.97
C LEU A 60 6.14 -8.58 4.10
N SER A 61 6.32 -9.81 3.67
CA SER A 61 7.46 -10.23 2.86
C SER A 61 7.05 -11.40 1.95
N VAL A 62 7.96 -11.83 1.10
CA VAL A 62 7.92 -13.14 0.44
C VAL A 62 8.76 -14.15 1.21
N GLN A 63 8.47 -15.44 1.01
CA GLN A 63 9.23 -16.53 1.62
C GLN A 63 10.71 -16.54 1.19
N ILE A 64 10.97 -16.28 -0.10
CA ILE A 64 12.31 -16.17 -0.67
C ILE A 64 12.54 -14.71 -1.08
N PRO A 65 13.37 -13.94 -0.36
CA PRO A 65 13.61 -12.53 -0.66
C PRO A 65 14.01 -12.30 -2.12
N GLY A 66 13.37 -11.31 -2.74
CA GLY A 66 13.63 -10.89 -4.11
C GLY A 66 13.06 -11.79 -5.21
N GLN A 67 12.34 -12.86 -4.86
CA GLN A 67 11.61 -13.67 -5.82
C GLN A 67 10.10 -13.43 -5.74
N PRO A 68 9.38 -13.44 -6.88
CA PRO A 68 7.92 -13.51 -6.89
C PRO A 68 7.41 -14.76 -6.18
N GLY A 69 6.27 -14.67 -5.51
CA GLY A 69 5.70 -15.77 -4.74
C GLY A 69 4.61 -15.30 -3.79
N ASN A 70 4.12 -16.22 -2.95
CA ASN A 70 3.10 -15.92 -1.95
C ASN A 70 3.65 -14.90 -0.93
N LEU A 71 2.84 -13.90 -0.63
CA LEU A 71 3.17 -12.99 0.46
C LEU A 71 2.87 -13.66 1.80
N THR A 72 3.78 -13.48 2.74
CA THR A 72 3.80 -14.05 4.08
C THR A 72 4.19 -12.99 5.10
N LEU A 73 4.10 -13.33 6.38
CA LEU A 73 4.54 -12.45 7.47
C LEU A 73 5.82 -13.00 8.08
N ALA A 74 6.92 -12.29 7.85
CA ALA A 74 8.22 -12.68 8.37
C ALA A 74 8.49 -11.97 9.72
N PRO A 75 8.74 -12.71 10.81
CA PRO A 75 9.11 -12.11 12.09
C PRO A 75 10.53 -11.57 12.07
N ASN A 76 10.77 -10.45 12.77
CA ASN A 76 12.08 -9.86 13.05
C ASN A 76 13.00 -9.70 11.82
N THR A 77 12.41 -9.38 10.66
CA THR A 77 13.17 -9.18 9.42
C THR A 77 14.11 -7.98 9.57
N ARG A 78 15.43 -8.21 9.42
CA ARG A 78 16.45 -7.15 9.55
C ARG A 78 16.36 -6.09 8.45
N ALA A 79 15.98 -6.50 7.24
CA ALA A 79 15.83 -5.64 6.08
C ALA A 79 14.48 -5.95 5.39
N PRO A 80 13.36 -5.46 5.95
CA PRO A 80 12.04 -5.73 5.38
C PRO A 80 11.91 -5.09 3.98
N PRO A 81 11.13 -5.70 3.07
CA PRO A 81 10.95 -5.13 1.74
C PRO A 81 10.12 -3.85 1.80
N LEU A 82 10.39 -2.95 0.85
CA LEU A 82 9.70 -1.67 0.73
C LEU A 82 8.49 -1.81 -0.19
N PHE A 83 7.36 -1.23 0.23
CA PHE A 83 6.13 -1.20 -0.54
C PHE A 83 5.63 0.22 -0.73
N TYR A 84 4.95 0.47 -1.84
CA TYR A 84 4.32 1.75 -2.11
C TYR A 84 3.07 1.58 -2.97
N ILE A 85 2.16 2.54 -2.89
CA ILE A 85 0.96 2.58 -3.72
C ILE A 85 1.19 3.59 -4.84
N HIS A 86 0.99 3.17 -6.08
CA HIS A 86 1.02 4.04 -7.25
C HIS A 86 -0.11 3.68 -8.20
N ARG A 87 -0.93 4.68 -8.57
CA ARG A 87 -2.11 4.51 -9.43
C ARG A 87 -2.99 3.34 -8.97
N ASN A 88 -3.41 3.38 -7.70
CA ASN A 88 -4.31 2.39 -7.11
C ASN A 88 -3.76 0.96 -7.05
N GLN A 89 -2.46 0.77 -7.31
CA GLN A 89 -1.79 -0.52 -7.28
C GLN A 89 -0.74 -0.52 -6.19
N LEU A 90 -0.70 -1.59 -5.38
CA LEU A 90 0.38 -1.83 -4.44
C LEU A 90 1.54 -2.52 -5.15
N TRP A 91 2.74 -2.00 -4.91
CA TRP A 91 3.99 -2.44 -5.50
C TRP A 91 4.99 -2.79 -4.41
N GLN A 92 5.83 -3.78 -4.68
CA GLN A 92 7.05 -4.02 -3.90
C GLN A 92 8.26 -3.52 -4.69
N TYR A 93 9.03 -2.65 -4.07
CA TYR A 93 10.34 -2.26 -4.56
C TYR A 93 11.35 -3.32 -4.13
N ASN A 94 11.99 -3.97 -5.10
CA ASN A 94 13.00 -5.00 -4.82
C ASN A 94 14.41 -4.44 -4.98
N ASN A 95 14.67 -3.78 -6.11
CA ASN A 95 15.93 -3.11 -6.43
C ASN A 95 15.70 -2.06 -7.54
N GLU A 96 16.78 -1.45 -8.03
CA GLU A 96 16.73 -0.41 -9.07
C GLU A 96 16.16 -0.91 -10.42
N THR A 97 16.21 -2.22 -10.67
CA THR A 97 15.83 -2.83 -11.95
C THR A 97 14.54 -3.63 -11.91
N ALA A 98 14.00 -3.89 -10.72
CA ALA A 98 12.87 -4.77 -10.51
C ALA A 98 11.90 -4.21 -9.47
N ILE A 99 10.67 -4.00 -9.93
CA ILE A 99 9.51 -3.65 -9.12
C ILE A 99 8.43 -4.67 -9.44
N TYR A 100 7.81 -5.24 -8.40
CA TYR A 100 6.83 -6.31 -8.54
C TYR A 100 5.44 -5.86 -8.10
N TYR A 101 4.43 -6.45 -8.74
CA TYR A 101 3.03 -6.23 -8.45
C TYR A 101 2.63 -7.05 -7.22
N VAL A 102 1.96 -6.41 -6.26
CA VAL A 102 1.19 -7.16 -5.26
C VAL A 102 -0.20 -7.44 -5.85
N ASN A 103 -0.36 -8.67 -6.32
CA ASN A 103 -1.59 -9.15 -6.93
C ASN A 103 -2.52 -9.73 -5.88
N VAL A 104 -3.81 -9.66 -6.20
CA VAL A 104 -4.87 -10.31 -5.44
C VAL A 104 -5.40 -11.43 -6.32
N VAL A 105 -5.12 -12.67 -5.95
CA VAL A 105 -5.50 -13.84 -6.75
C VAL A 105 -6.62 -14.61 -6.08
N ASN A 106 -7.53 -15.16 -6.88
CA ASN A 106 -8.59 -16.01 -6.38
C ASN A 106 -8.01 -17.42 -6.15
N THR A 107 -8.12 -17.94 -4.93
CA THR A 107 -7.66 -19.28 -4.56
C THR A 107 -8.87 -20.20 -4.43
N THR A 108 -9.17 -20.94 -5.49
CA THR A 108 -10.33 -21.85 -5.54
C THR A 108 -10.16 -23.12 -4.70
N GLU A 109 -8.94 -23.41 -4.23
CA GLU A 109 -8.61 -24.65 -3.52
C GLU A 109 -8.98 -24.62 -2.04
N THR A 110 -9.18 -23.43 -1.46
CA THR A 110 -9.59 -23.32 -0.06
C THR A 110 -11.05 -22.89 -0.01
N SER A 111 -11.94 -23.79 0.42
CA SER A 111 -13.40 -23.60 0.41
C SER A 111 -13.90 -22.40 1.24
N HIS A 112 -12.98 -21.72 1.95
CA HIS A 112 -13.29 -20.60 2.83
C HIS A 112 -12.45 -19.35 2.60
N PHE A 113 -11.39 -19.30 1.79
CA PHE A 113 -10.51 -18.12 1.65
C PHE A 113 -10.42 -17.69 0.18
N PRO A 114 -11.18 -16.66 -0.22
CA PRO A 114 -11.29 -16.40 -1.64
C PRO A 114 -10.03 -15.74 -2.20
N LEU A 115 -9.33 -14.88 -1.44
CA LEU A 115 -8.31 -13.99 -2.00
C LEU A 115 -6.98 -14.06 -1.27
N GLN A 116 -5.93 -14.39 -2.02
CA GLN A 116 -4.55 -14.43 -1.54
C GLN A 116 -3.73 -13.26 -2.12
N LEU A 117 -2.82 -12.72 -1.32
CA LEU A 117 -1.82 -11.77 -1.76
C LEU A 117 -0.60 -12.49 -2.34
N VAL A 118 -0.29 -12.20 -3.60
CA VAL A 118 0.82 -12.84 -4.33
C VAL A 118 1.66 -11.79 -5.03
N LEU A 119 2.97 -11.87 -4.84
CA LEU A 119 3.93 -11.02 -5.52
C LEU A 119 4.22 -11.57 -6.93
N GLY A 120 4.10 -10.74 -7.95
CA GLY A 120 4.25 -11.14 -9.35
C GLY A 120 5.01 -10.14 -10.22
N ARG A 121 5.65 -10.62 -11.29
CA ARG A 121 6.29 -9.77 -12.31
C ARG A 121 5.29 -9.08 -13.24
N LYS A 122 4.06 -9.59 -13.29
CA LYS A 122 2.96 -9.07 -14.11
C LYS A 122 1.73 -8.88 -13.23
N LYS A 123 0.87 -7.95 -13.61
CA LYS A 123 -0.44 -7.78 -12.99
C LYS A 123 -1.34 -8.97 -13.38
N VAL A 124 -1.76 -9.76 -12.40
CA VAL A 124 -2.62 -10.95 -12.58
C VAL A 124 -3.68 -11.02 -11.49
N GLY A 125 -4.65 -11.92 -11.65
CA GLY A 125 -5.77 -12.07 -10.70
C GLY A 125 -6.81 -10.97 -10.86
N ILE A 126 -7.29 -10.43 -9.74
CA ILE A 126 -8.31 -9.38 -9.71
C ILE A 126 -7.69 -8.04 -10.09
N THR A 127 -8.07 -7.53 -11.27
CA THR A 127 -7.48 -6.31 -11.84
C THR A 127 -8.25 -5.03 -11.58
N ASN A 128 -9.52 -5.13 -11.18
CA ASN A 128 -10.46 -4.03 -10.99
C ASN A 128 -10.58 -3.51 -9.54
N GLY A 129 -9.69 -3.95 -8.65
CA GLY A 129 -9.59 -3.38 -7.31
C GLY A 129 -8.54 -2.28 -7.21
N PHE A 130 -8.58 -1.53 -6.11
CA PHE A 130 -7.65 -0.46 -5.79
C PHE A 130 -7.12 -0.58 -4.37
N TRP A 131 -5.83 -0.29 -4.23
CA TRP A 131 -5.14 -0.21 -2.96
C TRP A 131 -5.13 1.23 -2.45
N GLN A 132 -5.34 1.42 -1.16
CA GLN A 132 -5.21 2.73 -0.52
C GLN A 132 -4.80 2.61 0.95
N TRP A 133 -4.21 3.69 1.46
CA TRP A 133 -3.95 3.87 2.89
C TRP A 133 -5.12 4.62 3.53
N ARG A 134 -5.60 4.14 4.68
CA ARG A 134 -6.52 4.88 5.55
C ARG A 134 -5.87 5.02 6.92
N GLY A 135 -5.33 6.20 7.19
CA GLY A 135 -4.38 6.38 8.29
C GLY A 135 -3.10 5.59 8.01
N THR A 136 -2.67 4.75 8.96
CA THR A 136 -1.51 3.85 8.77
C THR A 136 -1.90 2.51 8.16
N MET A 137 -3.19 2.17 8.08
CA MET A 137 -3.66 0.83 7.73
C MET A 137 -3.90 0.70 6.22
N LEU A 138 -3.52 -0.46 5.67
CA LEU A 138 -3.68 -0.80 4.25
C LEU A 138 -5.09 -1.34 3.98
N TYR A 139 -5.70 -0.85 2.91
CA TYR A 139 -7.00 -1.29 2.43
C TYR A 139 -6.93 -1.70 0.96
N TYR A 140 -7.76 -2.67 0.61
CA TYR A 140 -8.06 -3.07 -0.75
C TYR A 140 -9.58 -3.01 -0.97
N ASP A 141 -9.99 -2.26 -1.98
CA ASP A 141 -11.39 -2.11 -2.36
C ASP A 141 -11.61 -2.65 -3.78
N GLN A 142 -12.70 -3.38 -4.01
CA GLN A 142 -13.11 -3.90 -5.30
C GLN A 142 -14.57 -3.49 -5.61
N GLY A 143 -14.72 -2.43 -6.41
CA GLY A 143 -16.03 -1.87 -6.72
C GLY A 143 -16.70 -1.30 -5.47
N GLN A 144 -17.91 -1.77 -5.14
CA GLN A 144 -18.63 -1.38 -3.93
C GLN A 144 -18.28 -2.23 -2.70
N LYS A 145 -17.46 -3.28 -2.87
CA LYS A 145 -17.02 -4.15 -1.78
C LYS A 145 -15.63 -3.72 -1.36
N GLY A 146 -15.40 -3.64 -0.06
CA GLY A 146 -14.10 -3.25 0.49
C GLY A 146 -13.75 -4.14 1.66
N ILE A 147 -12.45 -4.39 1.85
CA ILE A 147 -12.01 -5.05 3.09
C ILE A 147 -12.13 -4.07 4.26
N THR A 148 -12.28 -4.60 5.47
CA THR A 148 -12.29 -3.82 6.72
C THR A 148 -10.88 -3.50 7.24
N GLY A 149 -9.85 -3.64 6.39
CA GLY A 149 -8.44 -3.55 6.76
C GLY A 149 -7.90 -4.81 7.47
N ILE A 150 -8.70 -5.88 7.48
CA ILE A 150 -8.38 -7.16 8.11
C ILE A 150 -7.82 -8.13 7.07
N TYR A 151 -6.70 -8.74 7.43
CA TYR A 151 -6.01 -9.78 6.69
C TYR A 151 -5.84 -11.02 7.57
N TYR A 152 -5.51 -12.14 6.95
CA TYR A 152 -5.36 -13.41 7.63
C TYR A 152 -4.04 -14.04 7.24
N ASN A 153 -3.20 -14.36 8.22
CA ASN A 153 -2.00 -15.14 8.02
C ASN A 153 -2.34 -16.61 8.27
N CYS A 154 -2.23 -17.44 7.23
CA CYS A 154 -2.68 -18.83 7.26
C CYS A 154 -1.57 -19.79 6.86
N PRO A 155 -1.41 -20.92 7.55
CA PRO A 155 -0.55 -21.99 7.06
C PRO A 155 -1.14 -22.61 5.78
N LEU A 156 -0.25 -22.99 4.87
CA LEU A 156 -0.55 -23.72 3.64
C LEU A 156 -0.17 -25.20 3.81
N GLU A 157 -0.70 -26.06 2.94
CA GLU A 157 -0.46 -27.52 3.00
C GLU A 157 1.02 -27.89 2.85
N ASP A 158 1.80 -27.08 2.13
CA ASP A 158 3.24 -27.22 1.96
C ASP A 158 4.06 -26.78 3.20
N GLY A 159 3.39 -26.34 4.27
CA GLY A 159 4.00 -25.82 5.49
C GLY A 159 4.45 -24.37 5.40
N SER A 160 4.30 -23.72 4.24
CA SER A 160 4.50 -22.27 4.12
C SER A 160 3.30 -21.51 4.70
N ALA A 161 3.33 -20.18 4.66
CA ALA A 161 2.22 -19.36 5.10
C ALA A 161 1.88 -18.31 4.04
N GLY A 162 0.59 -18.02 3.89
CA GLY A 162 0.06 -17.02 2.98
C GLY A 162 -0.73 -15.94 3.70
N VAL A 163 -0.76 -14.74 3.10
CA VAL A 163 -1.62 -13.63 3.53
C VAL A 163 -2.88 -13.60 2.67
N PHE A 164 -4.03 -13.69 3.32
CA PHE A 164 -5.36 -13.76 2.72
C PHE A 164 -6.23 -12.59 3.17
N MET A 165 -7.31 -12.34 2.43
CA MET A 165 -8.33 -11.36 2.81
C MET A 165 -9.71 -11.70 2.28
N TYR A 166 -10.71 -11.00 2.82
CA TYR A 166 -12.11 -11.15 2.45
C TYR A 166 -12.71 -9.80 2.08
N LEU A 167 -13.44 -9.75 0.97
CA LEU A 167 -14.23 -8.57 0.58
C LEU A 167 -15.55 -8.45 1.34
N GLN A 168 -15.94 -9.50 2.04
CA GLN A 168 -17.13 -9.55 2.88
C GLN A 168 -16.73 -10.07 4.26
N PRO A 169 -17.13 -9.40 5.35
CA PRO A 169 -16.84 -9.88 6.69
C PRO A 169 -17.35 -11.32 6.89
N GLY A 170 -16.54 -12.14 7.55
CA GLY A 170 -16.83 -13.53 7.86
C GLY A 170 -16.09 -13.97 9.12
N PRO A 171 -16.38 -15.17 9.64
CA PRO A 171 -15.66 -15.70 10.79
C PRO A 171 -14.18 -15.93 10.46
N THR A 172 -13.30 -15.71 11.44
CA THR A 172 -11.89 -16.02 11.32
C THR A 172 -11.71 -17.51 11.03
N PRO A 173 -11.03 -17.88 9.95
CA PRO A 173 -10.87 -19.29 9.59
C PRO A 173 -10.00 -20.06 10.57
N LEU A 174 -10.22 -21.37 10.62
CA LEU A 174 -9.46 -22.26 11.49
C LEU A 174 -7.96 -22.19 11.18
N SER A 175 -7.14 -22.15 12.24
CA SER A 175 -5.67 -22.12 12.17
C SER A 175 -5.07 -20.86 11.54
N CYS A 176 -5.87 -19.84 11.25
CA CYS A 176 -5.38 -18.56 10.75
C CYS A 176 -5.34 -17.50 11.84
N GLU A 177 -4.38 -16.59 11.71
CA GLU A 177 -4.28 -15.43 12.58
C GLU A 177 -4.81 -14.19 11.88
N GLN A 178 -5.72 -13.50 12.56
CA GLN A 178 -6.24 -12.22 12.10
C GLN A 178 -5.20 -11.11 12.35
N VAL A 179 -4.86 -10.36 11.32
CA VAL A 179 -3.91 -9.25 11.39
C VAL A 179 -4.42 -8.02 10.64
N THR A 180 -3.84 -6.87 10.94
CA THR A 180 -3.95 -5.64 10.16
C THR A 180 -2.58 -5.28 9.61
N LEU A 181 -2.55 -4.74 8.39
CA LEU A 181 -1.30 -4.34 7.73
C LEU A 181 -1.14 -2.82 7.83
N HIS A 182 0.00 -2.38 8.36
CA HIS A 182 0.27 -0.99 8.66
C HIS A 182 1.57 -0.51 8.04
N SER A 183 1.60 0.75 7.63
CA SER A 183 2.85 1.45 7.36
C SER A 183 3.07 2.55 8.39
N PHE A 184 4.18 2.47 9.11
CA PHE A 184 4.62 3.50 10.03
C PHE A 184 5.82 4.21 9.42
N SER A 185 5.72 5.53 9.23
CA SER A 185 6.88 6.36 8.92
C SER A 185 7.79 6.46 10.14
N ARG A 186 8.54 5.40 10.46
CA ARG A 186 9.51 5.44 11.56
C ARG A 186 10.70 6.27 11.08
N SER A 187 10.85 7.49 11.62
CA SER A 187 12.10 8.23 11.53
C SER A 187 13.16 7.46 12.30
N TYR A 188 14.01 6.72 11.59
CA TYR A 188 15.23 6.16 12.17
C TYR A 188 16.15 7.33 12.50
N ARG A 189 16.07 7.87 13.73
CA ARG A 189 17.13 8.73 14.24
C ARG A 189 18.36 7.86 14.34
N HIS A 190 19.31 8.08 13.44
CA HIS A 190 20.66 7.58 13.58
C HIS A 190 21.15 8.05 14.96
N ARG A 191 21.21 7.16 15.95
CA ARG A 191 22.04 7.38 17.13
C ARG A 191 23.45 7.29 16.59
N ASN A 192 24.05 8.44 16.31
CA ASN A 192 25.49 8.54 16.23
C ASN A 192 25.99 8.13 17.62
N GLY A 193 26.48 6.89 17.72
CA GLY A 193 27.28 6.47 18.87
C GLY A 193 28.52 7.36 18.89
N GLY A 194 28.55 8.26 19.87
CA GLY A 194 29.79 8.89 20.32
C GLY A 194 30.56 7.92 21.20
#